data_AF-A0A5C8CPL6-F1
#
_entry.id   AF-A0A5C8CPL6-F1
#
_cell.length_a   1.000
_cell.length_b   1.000
_cell.length_c   1.000
_cell.angle_alpha   90.00
_cell.angle_beta   90.00
_cell.angle_gamma   90.00
#
_symmetry.space_group_name_H-M   'P 1'
#
loop_
_entity.id
_entity.type
_entity.pdbx_description
1 polymer ?
#
loop_
_entity_poly.entity_id
_entity_poly.type
_entity_poly.pdbx_seq_one_letter_code
_entity_poly.pdbx_strand_id
1 'polypeptide(L)'
;MAEYTREEIIKKLQDSSKDMSTLYTQTFINYTGKTTDTKEKYTEVIAVWLLNNINLLYKIKKITRLSSYKVDSHDGRHRSPTVAIYNQGSLNILGKVLDYQTPLKNEQDDKAGKIDIVSYNKDIKTVYLLELKNEDNEETMLSCVLKIFTHLRILDTDKFLFDFGLPKDTKIKASPLVFFNGSQYKEMVEGNNKFLKQLMDKLDIEPFYIIKNSNYYAIV
;
A
#
# COMPACT_ATOMS: atom_id res chain seq x y z
N MET A 1 14.00 -2.08 -20.36
CA MET A 1 14.01 -0.91 -19.47
C MET A 1 15.30 -0.14 -19.69
N ALA A 2 15.30 1.18 -19.58
CA ALA A 2 16.56 1.91 -19.47
C ALA A 2 17.29 1.42 -18.21
N GLU A 3 18.57 1.12 -18.33
CA GLU A 3 19.39 0.68 -17.20
C GLU A 3 20.04 1.89 -16.53
N TYR A 4 20.02 1.94 -15.20
CA TYR A 4 20.50 3.07 -14.41
C TYR A 4 21.61 2.65 -13.47
N THR A 5 22.55 3.55 -13.25
CA THR A 5 23.55 3.44 -12.18
C THR A 5 22.90 3.66 -10.82
N ARG A 6 23.61 3.27 -9.76
CA ARG A 6 23.21 3.57 -8.38
C ARG A 6 23.01 5.07 -8.16
N GLU A 7 23.96 5.89 -8.60
CA GLU A 7 23.94 7.33 -8.38
C GLU A 7 22.75 8.00 -9.08
N GLU A 8 22.38 7.55 -10.28
CA GLU A 8 21.20 8.06 -10.98
C GLU A 8 19.89 7.77 -10.23
N ILE A 9 19.79 6.61 -9.57
CA ILE A 9 18.63 6.26 -8.73
C ILE A 9 18.60 7.14 -7.48
N ILE A 10 19.74 7.38 -6.84
CA ILE A 10 19.83 8.29 -5.70
C ILE A 10 19.45 9.72 -6.09
N LYS A 11 19.89 10.20 -7.25
CA LYS A 11 19.52 11.52 -7.76
C LYS A 11 18.01 11.63 -8.00
N LYS A 12 17.40 10.60 -8.61
CA LYS A 12 15.94 10.53 -8.78
C LYS A 12 15.20 10.60 -7.44
N LEU A 13 15.68 9.89 -6.42
CA LEU A 13 15.13 9.95 -5.07
C LEU A 13 15.25 11.33 -4.44
N GLN A 14 16.42 11.97 -4.54
CA GLN A 14 16.65 13.32 -4.04
C GLN A 14 15.72 14.33 -4.73
N ASP A 15 15.52 14.21 -6.04
CA ASP A 15 14.61 15.09 -6.78
C ASP A 15 13.14 14.88 -6.39
N SER A 16 12.71 13.62 -6.24
CA SER A 16 11.35 13.29 -5.79
C SER A 16 11.11 13.61 -4.32
N SER A 17 12.17 13.73 -3.51
CA SER A 17 12.07 14.00 -2.07
C SER A 17 11.43 15.36 -1.71
N LYS A 18 11.32 16.25 -2.70
CA LYS A 18 10.62 17.54 -2.60
C LYS A 18 9.12 17.35 -2.31
N ASP A 19 8.52 16.24 -2.77
CA ASP A 19 7.12 15.91 -2.54
C ASP A 19 6.93 14.39 -2.31
N MET A 20 7.18 13.97 -1.07
CA MET A 20 7.07 12.55 -0.67
C MET A 20 5.67 11.96 -0.85
N SER A 21 4.62 12.79 -0.92
CA SER A 21 3.24 12.31 -1.14
C SER A 21 3.05 11.69 -2.51
N THR A 22 3.97 11.94 -3.45
CA THR A 22 3.94 11.43 -4.82
C THR A 22 5.09 10.47 -5.12
N LEU A 23 5.92 10.12 -4.14
CA LEU A 23 7.09 9.26 -4.38
C LEU A 23 6.66 7.91 -4.97
N TYR A 24 5.60 7.30 -4.43
CA TYR A 24 5.12 5.99 -4.87
C TYR A 24 4.62 5.97 -6.33
N THR A 25 4.34 7.14 -6.93
CA THR A 25 3.90 7.24 -8.33
C THR A 25 5.07 7.33 -9.32
N GLN A 26 6.29 7.49 -8.82
CA GLN A 26 7.47 7.62 -9.67
C GLN A 26 7.83 6.27 -10.28
N THR A 27 8.01 6.24 -11.60
CA THR A 27 8.23 4.99 -12.34
C THR A 27 9.45 4.19 -11.88
N PHE A 28 10.49 4.87 -11.39
CA PHE A 28 11.71 4.22 -10.90
C PHE A 28 11.52 3.43 -9.59
N ILE A 29 10.45 3.69 -8.83
CA ILE A 29 10.08 2.88 -7.66
C ILE A 29 9.72 1.45 -8.07
N ASN A 30 9.23 1.28 -9.29
CA ASN A 30 8.83 0.00 -9.83
C ASN A 30 9.93 -0.70 -10.67
N TYR A 31 11.16 -0.18 -10.67
CA TYR A 31 12.23 -0.81 -11.43
C TYR A 31 12.62 -2.17 -10.82
N THR A 32 12.67 -3.17 -11.68
CA THR A 32 13.17 -4.51 -11.36
C THR A 32 14.60 -4.69 -11.88
N GLY A 33 15.31 -5.69 -11.38
CA GLY A 33 16.69 -5.95 -11.77
C GLY A 33 17.72 -5.19 -10.93
N LYS A 34 18.84 -4.84 -11.55
CA LYS A 34 20.04 -4.34 -10.88
C LYS A 34 20.60 -3.10 -11.56
N THR A 35 21.29 -2.28 -10.77
CA THR A 35 22.06 -1.14 -11.26
C THR A 35 23.17 -1.59 -12.22
N THR A 36 23.52 -0.74 -13.17
CA THR A 36 24.52 -1.06 -14.20
C THR A 36 25.94 -1.15 -13.65
N ASP A 37 26.27 -0.32 -12.66
CA ASP A 37 27.61 -0.11 -12.11
C ASP A 37 27.92 -1.04 -10.92
N THR A 38 27.09 -1.02 -9.89
CA THR A 38 27.30 -1.73 -8.63
C THR A 38 26.64 -3.11 -8.59
N LYS A 39 25.76 -3.39 -9.56
CA LYS A 39 24.94 -4.61 -9.63
C LYS A 39 24.05 -4.82 -8.39
N GLU A 40 23.79 -3.76 -7.63
CA GLU A 40 22.83 -3.75 -6.52
C GLU A 40 21.41 -3.76 -7.07
N LYS A 41 20.46 -4.39 -6.37
CA LYS A 41 19.05 -4.38 -6.79
C LYS A 41 18.50 -2.97 -6.64
N TYR A 42 17.71 -2.50 -7.61
CA TYR A 42 17.07 -1.17 -7.51
C TYR A 42 16.22 -1.03 -6.24
N THR A 43 15.43 -2.06 -5.92
CA THR A 43 14.65 -2.15 -4.67
C THR A 43 15.52 -1.89 -3.43
N GLU A 44 16.70 -2.50 -3.35
CA GLU A 44 17.58 -2.39 -2.19
C GLU A 44 18.27 -1.03 -2.13
N VAL A 45 18.71 -0.48 -3.27
CA VAL A 45 19.27 0.88 -3.34
C VAL A 45 18.25 1.91 -2.83
N ILE A 46 17.00 1.80 -3.27
CA ILE A 46 15.91 2.68 -2.84
C ILE A 46 15.61 2.49 -1.35
N ALA A 47 15.51 1.24 -0.89
CA ALA A 47 15.21 0.94 0.50
C ALA A 47 16.29 1.48 1.45
N VAL A 48 17.58 1.33 1.12
CA VAL A 48 18.69 1.89 1.90
C VAL A 48 18.60 3.41 2.01
N TRP A 49 18.35 4.09 0.88
CA TRP A 49 18.22 5.54 0.89
C TRP A 49 17.03 6.00 1.75
N LEU A 50 15.88 5.32 1.63
CA LEU A 50 14.69 5.62 2.43
C LEU A 50 14.89 5.35 3.91
N LEU A 51 15.60 4.28 4.29
CA LEU A 51 15.96 4.01 5.68
C LEU A 51 16.79 5.16 6.28
N ASN A 52 17.75 5.69 5.52
CA ASN A 52 18.58 6.81 5.94
C ASN A 52 17.84 8.16 5.93
N ASN A 53 16.68 8.25 5.28
CA ASN A 53 15.88 9.46 5.13
C ASN A 53 14.42 9.25 5.55
N ILE A 54 14.20 8.34 6.51
CA ILE A 54 12.87 7.83 6.85
C ILE A 54 11.92 8.94 7.33
N ASN A 55 12.49 9.96 7.99
CA ASN A 55 11.77 11.14 8.46
C ASN A 55 11.04 11.89 7.34
N LEU A 56 11.47 11.78 6.09
CA LEU A 56 10.79 12.40 4.94
C LEU A 56 9.40 11.78 4.70
N LEU A 57 9.26 10.47 4.84
CA LEU A 57 7.97 9.77 4.69
C LEU A 57 6.97 10.20 5.79
N TYR A 58 7.46 10.47 7.00
CA TYR A 58 6.61 10.91 8.11
C TYR A 58 6.14 12.38 8.00
N LYS A 59 6.77 13.19 7.13
CA LYS A 59 6.38 14.57 6.83
C LYS A 59 5.22 14.69 5.82
N ILE A 60 4.77 13.58 5.22
CA ILE A 60 3.60 13.56 4.34
C ILE A 60 2.40 14.13 5.10
N LYS A 61 1.75 15.14 4.51
CA LYS A 61 0.64 15.86 5.12
C LYS A 61 -0.66 15.06 4.96
N LYS A 62 -1.50 15.14 5.99
CA LYS A 62 -2.86 14.62 5.93
C LYS A 62 -3.73 15.45 5.00
N ILE A 63 -4.73 14.80 4.41
CA ILE A 63 -5.82 15.43 3.68
C ILE A 63 -7.12 15.04 4.40
N THR A 64 -7.79 16.04 4.97
CA THR A 64 -9.10 15.85 5.59
C THR A 64 -10.18 16.06 4.55
N ARG A 65 -10.90 14.99 4.22
CA ARG A 65 -12.06 15.07 3.30
C ARG A 65 -13.22 15.78 3.98
N LEU A 66 -13.89 16.71 3.30
CA LEU A 66 -15.17 17.25 3.76
C LEU A 66 -16.30 16.23 3.57
N SER A 67 -16.29 15.52 2.45
CA SER A 67 -17.19 14.38 2.21
C SER A 67 -16.82 13.18 3.08
N SER A 68 -17.80 12.29 3.29
CA SER A 68 -17.56 11.00 3.97
C SER A 68 -16.44 10.20 3.27
N TYR A 69 -15.61 9.50 4.04
CA TYR A 69 -14.74 8.45 3.53
C TYR A 69 -15.56 7.23 3.09
N LYS A 70 -16.60 6.87 3.84
CA LYS A 70 -17.52 5.78 3.48
C LYS A 70 -18.42 6.25 2.33
N VAL A 71 -18.37 5.56 1.20
CA VAL A 71 -19.04 5.98 -0.04
C VAL A 71 -20.35 5.20 -0.24
N ASP A 72 -21.48 5.89 -0.32
CA ASP A 72 -22.80 5.26 -0.43
C ASP A 72 -23.04 4.57 -1.79
N SER A 73 -22.32 5.00 -2.85
CA SER A 73 -22.43 4.40 -4.18
C SER A 73 -21.69 3.06 -4.31
N HIS A 74 -21.05 2.57 -3.24
CA HIS A 74 -20.39 1.27 -3.24
C HIS A 74 -21.41 0.13 -3.03
N ASP A 75 -22.13 -0.17 -4.11
CA ASP A 75 -23.28 -1.08 -4.13
C ASP A 75 -22.95 -2.54 -4.44
N GLY A 76 -21.66 -2.85 -4.66
CA GLY A 76 -21.20 -4.20 -4.96
C GLY A 76 -21.54 -4.73 -6.35
N ARG A 77 -22.02 -3.90 -7.29
CA ARG A 77 -22.50 -4.37 -8.60
C ARG A 77 -21.42 -4.42 -9.70
N HIS A 78 -20.34 -3.67 -9.54
CA HIS A 78 -19.25 -3.63 -10.52
C HIS A 78 -18.40 -4.91 -10.50
N ARG A 79 -17.92 -5.36 -11.66
CA ARG A 79 -17.03 -6.52 -11.74
C ARG A 79 -15.57 -6.08 -11.57
N SER A 80 -15.06 -6.18 -10.35
CA SER A 80 -13.64 -6.04 -10.03
C SER A 80 -13.23 -6.99 -8.90
N PRO A 81 -11.93 -7.30 -8.72
CA PRO A 81 -11.44 -8.05 -7.58
C PRO A 81 -11.80 -7.42 -6.23
N THR A 82 -11.74 -6.09 -6.13
CA THR A 82 -12.10 -5.37 -4.90
C THR A 82 -13.58 -5.51 -4.55
N VAL A 83 -14.47 -5.43 -5.54
CA VAL A 83 -15.90 -5.66 -5.35
C VAL A 83 -16.19 -7.11 -5.02
N ALA A 84 -15.48 -8.07 -5.61
CA ALA A 84 -15.64 -9.48 -5.27
C ALA A 84 -15.27 -9.76 -3.80
N ILE A 85 -14.18 -9.17 -3.31
CA ILE A 85 -13.78 -9.23 -1.89
C ILE A 85 -14.81 -8.54 -0.98
N TYR A 86 -15.32 -7.38 -1.39
CA TYR A 86 -16.38 -6.69 -0.66
C TYR A 86 -17.66 -7.53 -0.56
N ASN A 87 -18.12 -8.13 -1.66
CA ASN A 87 -19.30 -8.98 -1.70
C ASN A 87 -19.13 -10.30 -0.92
N GLN A 88 -17.89 -10.80 -0.79
CA GLN A 88 -17.58 -11.90 0.13
C GLN A 88 -17.82 -11.51 1.60
N GLY A 89 -17.70 -10.23 1.94
CA GLY A 89 -18.07 -9.65 3.22
C GLY A 89 -17.02 -9.77 4.33
N SER A 90 -16.06 -10.70 4.24
CA SER A 90 -15.01 -10.88 5.25
C SER A 90 -13.72 -11.49 4.68
N LEU A 91 -12.57 -11.11 5.24
CA LEU A 91 -11.24 -11.63 4.94
C LEU A 91 -10.63 -12.34 6.16
N ASN A 92 -11.36 -13.28 6.76
CA ASN A 92 -10.92 -14.13 7.88
C ASN A 92 -10.28 -13.30 9.02
N ILE A 93 -8.97 -13.43 9.25
CA ILE A 93 -8.22 -12.74 10.29
C ILE A 93 -8.27 -11.20 10.18
N LEU A 94 -8.59 -10.67 9.00
CA LEU A 94 -8.71 -9.23 8.75
C LEU A 94 -10.14 -8.70 9.02
N GLY A 95 -11.08 -9.59 9.33
CA GLY A 95 -12.44 -9.28 9.72
C GLY A 95 -13.34 -8.84 8.55
N LYS A 96 -14.40 -8.10 8.89
CA LYS A 96 -15.45 -7.68 7.96
C LYS A 96 -14.91 -6.66 6.96
N VAL A 97 -15.16 -6.86 5.67
CA VAL A 97 -14.88 -5.85 4.65
C VAL A 97 -15.93 -4.74 4.77
N LEU A 98 -15.48 -3.52 5.03
CA LEU A 98 -16.34 -2.36 5.26
C LEU A 98 -16.57 -1.56 3.99
N ASP A 99 -15.54 -1.45 3.14
CA ASP A 99 -15.55 -0.62 1.95
C ASP A 99 -14.47 -1.04 0.96
N TYR A 100 -14.56 -0.55 -0.27
CA TYR A 100 -13.56 -0.75 -1.31
C TYR A 100 -13.30 0.55 -2.06
N GLN A 101 -12.11 0.75 -2.63
CA GLN A 101 -11.77 1.96 -3.39
C GLN A 101 -12.09 3.27 -2.63
N THR A 102 -11.87 3.26 -1.31
CA THR A 102 -12.16 4.38 -0.40
C THR A 102 -11.29 5.59 -0.78
N PRO A 103 -11.88 6.73 -1.18
CA PRO A 103 -11.14 7.88 -1.69
C PRO A 103 -10.44 8.66 -0.58
N LEU A 104 -9.24 9.16 -0.87
CA LEU A 104 -8.46 10.00 0.07
C LEU A 104 -8.48 11.49 -0.27
N LYS A 105 -8.66 11.84 -1.55
CA LYS A 105 -8.73 13.22 -2.01
C LYS A 105 -9.90 13.96 -1.39
N ASN A 106 -9.74 15.21 -0.96
CA ASN A 106 -10.85 16.12 -0.68
C ASN A 106 -11.35 16.78 -1.99
N GLU A 107 -10.41 17.24 -2.82
CA GLU A 107 -10.66 17.96 -4.07
C GLU A 107 -10.02 17.24 -5.27
N GLN A 108 -10.41 17.62 -6.49
CA GLN A 108 -9.93 16.96 -7.71
C GLN A 108 -8.40 17.03 -7.85
N ASP A 109 -7.81 18.18 -7.50
CA ASP A 109 -6.39 18.48 -7.65
C ASP A 109 -5.52 17.87 -6.54
N ASP A 110 -6.13 17.29 -5.51
CA ASP A 110 -5.38 16.60 -4.46
C ASP A 110 -4.58 15.43 -5.04
N LYS A 111 -3.32 15.34 -4.65
CA LYS A 111 -2.43 14.24 -5.06
C LYS A 111 -2.56 13.05 -4.12
N ALA A 112 -3.73 12.42 -4.10
CA ALA A 112 -3.98 11.21 -3.32
C ALA A 112 -4.71 10.15 -4.12
N GLY A 113 -4.42 8.89 -3.82
CA GLY A 113 -5.09 7.74 -4.43
C GLY A 113 -6.38 7.34 -3.69
N LYS A 114 -6.66 6.04 -3.76
CA LYS A 114 -7.74 5.37 -3.06
C LYS A 114 -7.15 4.18 -2.31
N ILE A 115 -7.76 3.82 -1.19
CA ILE A 115 -7.46 2.56 -0.47
C ILE A 115 -8.29 1.47 -1.15
N ASP A 116 -7.66 0.36 -1.55
CA ASP A 116 -8.36 -0.63 -2.37
C ASP A 116 -9.42 -1.40 -1.59
N ILE A 117 -9.09 -1.82 -0.36
CA ILE A 117 -10.00 -2.50 0.56
C ILE A 117 -9.82 -1.94 1.98
N VAL A 118 -10.95 -1.71 2.66
CA VAL A 118 -11.01 -1.42 4.10
C VAL A 118 -11.67 -2.61 4.78
N SER A 119 -10.98 -3.22 5.74
CA SER A 119 -11.57 -4.27 6.59
C SER A 119 -11.43 -3.94 8.08
N TYR A 120 -12.29 -4.53 8.90
CA TYR A 120 -12.30 -4.32 10.35
C TYR A 120 -12.45 -5.63 11.10
N ASN A 121 -11.42 -5.93 11.90
CA ASN A 121 -11.47 -6.99 12.89
C ASN A 121 -11.93 -6.38 14.23
N LYS A 122 -13.17 -6.69 14.61
CA LYS A 122 -13.82 -6.19 15.83
C LYS A 122 -13.18 -6.75 17.10
N ASP A 123 -12.72 -8.00 17.07
CA ASP A 123 -12.22 -8.71 18.25
C ASP A 123 -10.92 -8.09 18.77
N ILE A 124 -10.06 -7.64 17.86
CA ILE A 124 -8.82 -6.93 18.19
C ILE A 124 -8.88 -5.41 17.94
N LYS A 125 -10.09 -4.87 17.67
CA LYS A 125 -10.35 -3.45 17.36
C LYS A 125 -9.34 -2.85 16.36
N THR A 126 -9.14 -3.51 15.23
CA THR A 126 -8.16 -3.09 14.21
C THR A 126 -8.80 -2.98 12.84
N VAL A 127 -8.64 -1.81 12.21
CA VAL A 127 -8.91 -1.60 10.78
C VAL A 127 -7.65 -1.93 9.99
N TYR A 128 -7.83 -2.61 8.87
CA TYR A 128 -6.79 -2.82 7.86
C TYR A 128 -7.12 -2.01 6.61
N LEU A 129 -6.18 -1.18 6.18
CA LEU A 129 -6.16 -0.50 4.89
C LEU A 129 -5.29 -1.34 3.96
N LEU A 130 -5.87 -1.84 2.88
CA LEU A 130 -5.21 -2.83 2.05
C LEU A 130 -5.00 -2.29 0.64
N GLU A 131 -3.78 -2.47 0.12
CA GLU A 131 -3.43 -2.26 -1.30
C GLU A 131 -3.49 -3.61 -2.00
N LEU A 132 -4.51 -3.82 -2.84
CA LEU A 132 -4.75 -5.11 -3.49
C LEU A 132 -4.00 -5.16 -4.84
N LYS A 133 -3.18 -6.19 -5.02
CA LYS A 133 -2.62 -6.51 -6.34
C LYS A 133 -3.31 -7.70 -6.96
N ASN A 134 -3.39 -7.69 -8.29
CA ASN A 134 -3.83 -8.85 -9.08
C ASN A 134 -2.72 -9.90 -9.13
N GLU A 135 -3.08 -11.15 -9.44
CA GLU A 135 -2.15 -12.29 -9.51
C GLU A 135 -1.00 -12.07 -10.49
N ASP A 136 -1.29 -11.57 -11.69
CA ASP A 136 -0.31 -11.29 -12.75
C ASP A 136 0.32 -9.88 -12.64
N ASN A 137 0.18 -9.20 -11.50
CA ASN A 137 0.70 -7.85 -11.35
C ASN A 137 2.24 -7.85 -11.23
N GLU A 138 2.89 -7.02 -12.04
CA GLU A 138 4.35 -6.90 -12.09
C GLU A 138 4.90 -5.76 -11.21
N GLU A 139 4.07 -5.10 -10.39
CA GLU A 139 4.60 -4.10 -9.46
C GLU A 139 5.49 -4.73 -8.38
N THR A 140 6.53 -4.03 -7.97
CA THR A 140 7.39 -4.47 -6.87
C THR A 140 6.65 -4.38 -5.54
N MET A 141 7.05 -5.21 -4.57
CA MET A 141 6.62 -5.11 -3.19
C MET A 141 6.98 -3.73 -2.60
N LEU A 142 8.14 -3.17 -2.97
CA LEU A 142 8.51 -1.80 -2.59
C LEU A 142 7.47 -0.77 -3.04
N SER A 143 6.99 -0.85 -4.28
CA SER A 143 5.92 0.02 -4.79
C SER A 143 4.66 -0.10 -3.92
N CYS A 144 4.24 -1.34 -3.63
CA CYS A 144 3.06 -1.62 -2.81
C CYS A 144 3.19 -1.03 -1.39
N VAL A 145 4.34 -1.25 -0.75
CA VAL A 145 4.66 -0.75 0.61
C VAL A 145 4.63 0.78 0.64
N LEU A 146 5.29 1.45 -0.31
CA LEU A 146 5.33 2.92 -0.34
C LEU A 146 3.96 3.52 -0.63
N LYS A 147 3.17 2.91 -1.51
CA LYS A 147 1.81 3.37 -1.83
C LYS A 147 0.91 3.29 -0.60
N ILE A 148 0.82 2.13 0.05
CA ILE A 148 -0.08 1.95 1.19
C ILE A 148 0.37 2.71 2.44
N PHE A 149 1.69 2.87 2.66
CA PHE A 149 2.20 3.76 3.69
C PHE A 149 1.82 5.21 3.42
N THR A 150 2.00 5.69 2.18
CA THR A 150 1.64 7.06 1.80
C THR A 150 0.16 7.33 2.03
N HIS A 151 -0.71 6.38 1.65
CA HIS A 151 -2.14 6.46 1.93
C HIS A 151 -2.45 6.54 3.43
N LEU A 152 -1.78 5.73 4.27
CA LEU A 152 -1.91 5.82 5.73
C LEU A 152 -1.49 7.19 6.27
N ARG A 153 -0.43 7.79 5.72
CA ARG A 153 0.05 9.13 6.15
C ARG A 153 -0.89 10.26 5.72
N ILE A 154 -1.54 10.12 4.57
CA ILE A 154 -2.52 11.09 4.05
C ILE A 154 -3.84 11.01 4.83
N LEU A 155 -4.21 9.83 5.33
CA LEU A 155 -5.51 9.63 5.97
C LEU A 155 -5.70 10.50 7.23
N ASP A 156 -6.83 11.21 7.29
CA ASP A 156 -7.34 11.74 8.55
C ASP A 156 -8.03 10.62 9.34
N THR A 157 -7.26 9.98 10.22
CA THR A 157 -7.71 8.85 11.03
C THR A 157 -8.95 9.14 11.87
N ASP A 158 -9.03 10.31 12.52
CA ASP A 158 -10.14 10.61 13.42
C ASP A 158 -11.44 10.77 12.64
N LYS A 159 -11.38 11.50 11.52
CA LYS A 159 -12.51 11.64 10.62
C LYS A 159 -12.90 10.31 9.99
N PHE A 160 -11.93 9.53 9.55
CA PHE A 160 -12.17 8.20 8.97
C PHE A 160 -12.91 7.29 9.95
N LEU A 161 -12.44 7.18 11.19
CA LEU A 161 -13.11 6.35 12.20
C LEU A 161 -14.53 6.86 12.47
N PHE A 162 -14.72 8.17 12.54
CA PHE A 162 -16.04 8.78 12.69
C PHE A 162 -16.99 8.43 11.53
N ASP A 163 -16.56 8.62 10.27
CA ASP A 163 -17.37 8.35 9.07
C ASP A 163 -17.78 6.87 8.97
N PHE A 164 -16.94 5.96 9.46
CA PHE A 164 -17.23 4.53 9.52
C PHE A 164 -18.00 4.10 10.77
N GLY A 165 -18.27 5.00 11.72
CA GLY A 165 -18.93 4.70 12.99
C GLY A 165 -18.11 3.78 13.90
N LEU A 166 -16.78 3.87 13.82
CA LEU A 166 -15.85 3.03 14.58
C LEU A 166 -15.38 3.73 15.87
N PRO A 167 -15.04 2.97 16.93
CA PRO A 167 -14.50 3.53 18.16
C PRO A 167 -13.20 4.33 17.93
N LYS A 168 -13.03 5.45 18.63
CA LYS A 168 -11.82 6.29 18.51
C LYS A 168 -10.51 5.60 18.93
N ASP A 169 -10.60 4.57 19.78
CA ASP A 169 -9.47 3.74 20.21
C ASP A 169 -9.12 2.62 19.20
N THR A 170 -9.82 2.55 18.05
CA THR A 170 -9.55 1.58 16.99
C THR A 170 -8.17 1.81 16.38
N LYS A 171 -7.37 0.76 16.31
CA LYS A 171 -6.07 0.78 15.65
C LYS A 171 -6.26 0.76 14.13
N ILE A 172 -5.39 1.44 13.39
CA ILE A 172 -5.34 1.36 11.92
C ILE A 172 -3.98 0.80 11.51
N LYS A 173 -4.01 -0.27 10.72
CA LYS A 173 -2.85 -0.87 10.06
C LYS A 173 -2.98 -0.77 8.55
N ALA A 174 -1.84 -0.71 7.87
CA ALA A 174 -1.77 -0.57 6.42
C ALA A 174 -0.89 -1.69 5.86
N SER A 175 -1.38 -2.42 4.87
CA SER A 175 -0.72 -3.63 4.38
C SER A 175 -0.92 -3.84 2.88
N PRO A 176 0.12 -4.27 2.14
CA PRO A 176 -0.08 -4.91 0.85
C PRO A 176 -0.94 -6.17 1.02
N LEU A 177 -1.91 -6.36 0.14
CA LEU A 177 -2.71 -7.57 -0.02
C LEU A 177 -2.37 -8.16 -1.40
N VAL A 178 -1.46 -9.13 -1.41
CA VAL A 178 -0.84 -9.64 -2.65
C VAL A 178 -1.08 -11.14 -2.80
N PHE A 179 -1.03 -11.65 -4.02
CA PHE A 179 -1.28 -13.07 -4.26
C PHE A 179 -0.10 -13.94 -3.81
N PHE A 180 -0.43 -15.05 -3.15
CA PHE A 180 0.52 -16.14 -2.89
C PHE A 180 1.07 -16.67 -4.22
N ASN A 181 2.37 -16.97 -4.28
CA ASN A 181 3.10 -17.29 -5.52
C ASN A 181 3.12 -16.19 -6.61
N GLY A 182 2.52 -15.03 -6.37
CA GLY A 182 2.62 -13.85 -7.23
C GLY A 182 4.01 -13.19 -7.17
N SER A 183 4.23 -12.17 -8.00
CA SER A 183 5.51 -11.46 -8.14
C SER A 183 6.03 -10.93 -6.80
N GLN A 184 5.16 -10.30 -6.01
CA GLN A 184 5.52 -9.69 -4.73
C GLN A 184 5.79 -10.75 -3.65
N TYR A 185 5.08 -11.89 -3.68
CA TYR A 185 5.39 -13.03 -2.81
C TYR A 185 6.79 -13.57 -3.09
N LYS A 186 7.10 -13.84 -4.37
CA LYS A 186 8.42 -14.31 -4.80
C LYS A 186 9.52 -13.29 -4.45
N GLU A 187 9.26 -12.00 -4.62
CA GLU A 187 10.21 -10.95 -4.22
C GLU A 187 10.55 -11.00 -2.71
N MET A 188 9.58 -11.32 -1.85
CA MET A 188 9.81 -11.38 -0.41
C MET A 188 10.43 -12.69 0.07
N VAL A 189 10.04 -13.81 -0.54
CA VAL A 189 10.51 -15.16 -0.17
C VAL A 189 11.85 -15.48 -0.81
N GLU A 190 11.98 -15.26 -2.12
CA GLU A 190 13.15 -15.65 -2.92
C GLU A 190 14.11 -14.48 -3.15
N GLY A 191 13.62 -13.24 -3.06
CA GLY A 191 14.38 -12.06 -3.47
C GLY A 191 15.51 -11.63 -2.55
N ASN A 192 15.71 -12.22 -1.36
CA ASN A 192 16.76 -11.80 -0.41
C ASN A 192 16.87 -10.26 -0.24
N ASN A 193 15.73 -9.57 -0.19
CA ASN A 193 15.67 -8.11 -0.09
C ASN A 193 15.74 -7.69 1.38
N LYS A 194 16.97 -7.64 1.91
CA LYS A 194 17.23 -7.36 3.32
C LYS A 194 16.78 -5.95 3.71
N PHE A 195 17.12 -4.96 2.89
CA PHE A 195 16.82 -3.57 3.21
C PHE A 195 15.35 -3.24 2.99
N LEU A 196 14.68 -3.86 2.01
CA LEU A 196 13.23 -3.76 1.90
C LEU A 196 12.53 -4.29 3.17
N LYS A 197 12.94 -5.46 3.68
CA LYS A 197 12.39 -6.02 4.93
C LYS A 197 12.61 -5.07 6.10
N GLN A 198 13.81 -4.52 6.26
CA GLN A 198 14.09 -3.52 7.30
C GLN A 198 13.25 -2.25 7.15
N LEU A 199 13.00 -1.79 5.92
CA LEU A 199 12.13 -0.65 5.66
C LEU A 199 10.70 -0.96 6.06
N MET A 200 10.17 -2.12 5.68
CA MET A 200 8.85 -2.60 6.06
C MET A 200 8.69 -2.66 7.59
N ASP A 201 9.67 -3.21 8.31
CA ASP A 201 9.69 -3.25 9.77
C ASP A 201 9.66 -1.83 10.39
N LYS A 202 10.36 -0.86 9.79
CA LYS A 202 10.35 0.54 10.25
C LYS A 202 9.08 1.31 9.93
N LEU A 203 8.31 0.84 8.96
CA LEU A 203 7.03 1.42 8.59
C LEU A 203 5.83 0.73 9.27
N ASP A 204 6.06 -0.35 10.04
CA ASP A 204 5.03 -1.26 10.59
C ASP A 204 4.09 -1.76 9.47
N ILE A 205 4.70 -2.20 8.36
CA ILE A 205 3.98 -2.75 7.20
C ILE A 205 4.36 -4.21 7.00
N GLU A 206 3.36 -5.08 7.10
CA GLU A 206 3.49 -6.50 6.80
C GLU A 206 2.51 -6.87 5.67
N PRO A 207 2.92 -7.68 4.68
CA PRO A 207 2.04 -8.08 3.60
C PRO A 207 1.13 -9.23 4.05
N PHE A 208 -0.10 -9.24 3.57
CA PHE A 208 -0.96 -10.40 3.61
C PHE A 208 -0.96 -11.09 2.26
N TYR A 209 -0.85 -12.42 2.28
CA TYR A 209 -0.91 -13.25 1.08
C TYR A 209 -2.31 -13.82 0.90
N ILE A 210 -2.82 -13.77 -0.32
CA ILE A 210 -4.13 -14.32 -0.67
C ILE A 210 -4.04 -15.35 -1.78
N ILE A 211 -4.94 -16.32 -1.73
CA ILE A 211 -5.29 -17.17 -2.87
C ILE A 211 -6.72 -16.86 -3.31
N LYS A 212 -7.00 -17.08 -4.59
CA LYS A 212 -8.35 -17.03 -5.14
C LYS A 212 -8.79 -18.44 -5.53
N ASN A 213 -9.74 -18.97 -4.79
CA ASN A 213 -10.46 -20.18 -5.16
C ASN A 213 -11.74 -19.79 -5.91
N SER A 214 -12.39 -20.74 -6.59
CA SER A 214 -13.41 -20.52 -7.64
C SER A 214 -14.33 -19.31 -7.43
N ASN A 215 -14.79 -19.05 -6.20
CA ASN A 215 -15.61 -17.88 -5.85
C ASN A 215 -15.17 -17.13 -4.57
N TYR A 216 -14.01 -17.40 -3.99
CA TYR A 216 -13.60 -16.77 -2.73
C TYR A 216 -12.10 -16.47 -2.64
N TYR A 217 -11.77 -15.43 -1.89
CA TYR A 217 -10.43 -15.02 -1.52
C TYR A 217 -10.14 -15.47 -0.09
N ALA A 218 -9.01 -16.12 0.12
CA ALA A 218 -8.57 -16.53 1.46
C ALA A 218 -7.14 -16.05 1.72
N ILE A 219 -6.91 -15.62 2.95
CA ILE A 219 -5.58 -15.30 3.47
C ILE A 219 -4.85 -16.62 3.74
N VAL A 220 -3.58 -16.71 3.33
CA VAL A 220 -2.69 -17.88 3.50
C VAL A 220 -1.36 -17.51 4.11
#